data_AF-A0A355EJ10-F1
#
_entry.id   AF-A0A355EJ10-F1
#
_cell.length_a   1.000
_cell.length_b   1.000
_cell.length_c   1.000
_cell.angle_alpha   90.00
_cell.angle_beta   90.00
_cell.angle_gamma   90.00
#
_symmetry.space_group_name_H-M   'P 1'
#
loop_
_entity.id
_entity.type
_entity.pdbx_description
1 polymer ?
#
loop_
_entity_poly.entity_id
_entity_poly.type
_entity_poly.pdbx_seq_one_letter_code
_entity_poly.pdbx_strand_id
1 'polypeptide(L)'
;MRKFVLLLIACFMLVSCSSKAPKKTENPVDLYVAGVSLMNTKKYDKAIEKFNAIREQYPFDPMALVAAIKLGDTYFLKKDYVLAAGTYEDYFKAHPDEENIPYVLFRLGECYEKLSPSVDRDQANTIKGIERITYLKNRYPTNSYARESETRLKGFIQKLADRELYVGEFYVKTAQYNAAIIRLEDMLKRYPDSKNTDKALFYLTTAHRELGNQAKSDQYLDRLRKDYPKSIYARATVRERKTLKMIQAEQKKPGPAAQTSMQTKPKETPSGGLAAVETGTLIGAVSGPVMAQTPTQTPQYTEKKKKEIDLRPPEPTAVAQPTPAAAPVQTTQAVPKSQGSQPVNVASVPPATEGQTEKPSGEKADKARTPDKGGLAFLDQKKPIDIVSDTMEGFDKEKYVFFKGSVVAKQDDLYIYSDTMEAFMSTDTNEIEKANAKGNVRIIKQNRTATCKEAFFDNVKGEILLKGNAVVTSGKDRVEGDVVTYYVNEDRAVVTAEKSKKAKVTIYPQQN
;
A
#
# COMPACT_ATOMS: atom_id res chain seq x y z
N MET A 1 -66.30 -3.38 38.22
CA MET A 1 -65.25 -2.51 37.60
C MET A 1 -63.81 -2.98 37.86
N ARG A 2 -63.32 -3.12 39.10
CA ARG A 2 -61.90 -3.46 39.40
C ARG A 2 -61.32 -4.70 38.65
N LYS A 3 -62.12 -5.76 38.45
CA LYS A 3 -61.73 -6.94 37.64
C LYS A 3 -61.62 -6.66 36.13
N PHE A 4 -62.42 -5.74 35.59
CA PHE A 4 -62.34 -5.31 34.18
C PHE A 4 -61.12 -4.44 33.92
N VAL A 5 -60.73 -3.58 34.87
CA VAL A 5 -59.50 -2.76 34.77
C VAL A 5 -58.24 -3.65 34.73
N LEU A 6 -58.19 -4.70 35.56
CA LEU A 6 -57.11 -5.68 35.52
C LEU A 6 -57.04 -6.46 34.20
N LEU A 7 -58.20 -6.80 33.60
CA LEU A 7 -58.25 -7.46 32.28
C LEU A 7 -57.73 -6.54 31.16
N LEU A 8 -58.07 -5.24 31.21
CA LEU A 8 -57.62 -4.23 30.24
C LEU A 8 -56.10 -3.98 30.31
N ILE A 9 -55.53 -3.92 31.53
CA ILE A 9 -54.08 -3.78 31.73
C ILE A 9 -53.32 -5.03 31.25
N ALA A 10 -53.86 -6.23 31.52
CA ALA A 10 -53.29 -7.47 30.99
C ALA A 10 -53.31 -7.53 29.46
N CYS A 11 -54.36 -7.01 28.83
CA CYS A 11 -54.45 -6.95 27.37
C CYS A 11 -53.45 -5.97 26.73
N PHE A 12 -53.10 -4.88 27.43
CA PHE A 12 -52.10 -3.91 26.96
C PHE A 12 -50.66 -4.43 27.03
N MET A 13 -50.36 -5.38 27.94
CA MET A 13 -49.05 -6.03 28.05
C MET A 13 -48.72 -6.95 26.86
N LEU A 14 -49.72 -7.42 26.10
CA LEU A 14 -49.55 -8.40 25.03
C LEU A 14 -49.22 -7.80 23.65
N VAL A 15 -49.19 -6.47 23.52
CA VAL A 15 -48.91 -5.79 22.23
C VAL A 15 -47.41 -5.45 22.06
N SER A 16 -46.55 -5.75 23.06
CA SER A 16 -45.11 -5.45 23.01
C SER A 16 -44.26 -6.44 22.18
N CYS A 17 -44.85 -7.10 21.17
CA CYS A 17 -44.11 -7.85 20.16
C CYS A 17 -43.88 -6.99 18.91
N SER A 18 -42.90 -6.08 18.98
CA SER A 18 -42.33 -5.46 17.78
C SER A 18 -41.52 -6.51 17.02
N SER A 19 -42.19 -7.28 16.15
CA SER A 19 -41.53 -8.19 15.23
C SER A 19 -40.78 -7.40 14.17
N LYS A 20 -39.58 -6.92 14.50
CA LYS A 20 -38.59 -6.53 13.49
C LYS A 20 -38.39 -7.76 12.60
N ALA A 21 -38.81 -7.64 11.33
CA ALA A 21 -38.53 -8.66 10.33
C ALA A 21 -37.03 -8.98 10.38
N PRO A 22 -36.64 -10.26 10.25
CA PRO A 22 -35.23 -10.62 10.27
C PRO A 22 -34.51 -9.79 9.21
N LYS A 23 -33.52 -8.99 9.62
CA LYS A 23 -32.68 -8.27 8.67
C LYS A 23 -32.11 -9.31 7.72
N LYS A 24 -32.50 -9.25 6.44
CA LYS A 24 -31.87 -10.03 5.37
C LYS A 24 -30.37 -9.79 5.51
N THR A 25 -29.61 -10.84 5.82
CA THR A 25 -28.16 -10.73 5.99
C THR A 25 -27.58 -10.28 4.65
N GLU A 26 -27.10 -9.04 4.59
CA GLU A 26 -26.54 -8.46 3.37
C GLU A 26 -25.26 -9.24 3.01
N ASN A 27 -25.13 -9.68 1.76
CA ASN A 27 -23.94 -10.40 1.29
C ASN A 27 -22.70 -9.47 1.48
N PRO A 28 -21.51 -9.98 1.86
CA PRO A 28 -20.30 -9.17 1.92
C PRO A 28 -20.03 -8.36 0.63
N VAL A 29 -20.47 -8.85 -0.53
CA VAL A 29 -20.44 -8.10 -1.80
C VAL A 29 -21.37 -6.89 -1.79
N ASP A 30 -22.64 -7.05 -1.41
CA ASP A 30 -23.63 -5.95 -1.29
C ASP A 30 -23.15 -4.88 -0.29
N LEU A 31 -22.61 -5.32 0.85
CA LEU A 31 -22.01 -4.45 1.87
C LEU A 31 -20.84 -3.64 1.28
N TYR A 32 -19.99 -4.27 0.47
CA TYR A 32 -18.84 -3.63 -0.16
C TYR A 32 -19.26 -2.59 -1.20
N VAL A 33 -20.20 -2.93 -2.09
CA VAL A 33 -20.82 -1.99 -3.07
C VAL A 33 -21.41 -0.78 -2.34
N ALA A 34 -22.19 -1.03 -1.28
CA ALA A 34 -22.80 0.04 -0.49
C ALA A 34 -21.73 0.92 0.19
N GLY A 35 -20.68 0.32 0.75
CA GLY A 35 -19.55 1.02 1.34
C GLY A 35 -18.82 1.92 0.34
N VAL A 36 -18.49 1.41 -0.85
CA VAL A 36 -17.83 2.17 -1.93
C VAL A 36 -18.72 3.31 -2.43
N SER A 37 -20.02 3.08 -2.63
CA SER A 37 -20.98 4.12 -3.02
C SER A 37 -21.10 5.24 -1.96
N LEU A 38 -21.11 4.87 -0.67
CA LEU A 38 -21.11 5.82 0.43
C LEU A 38 -19.79 6.60 0.53
N MET A 39 -18.65 5.95 0.30
CA MET A 39 -17.33 6.58 0.23
C MET A 39 -17.24 7.60 -0.91
N ASN A 40 -17.68 7.22 -2.11
CA ASN A 40 -17.69 8.08 -3.31
C ASN A 40 -18.64 9.28 -3.13
N THR A 41 -19.78 9.09 -2.45
CA THR A 41 -20.69 10.18 -2.06
C THR A 41 -20.27 10.93 -0.79
N LYS A 42 -19.02 10.73 -0.31
CA LYS A 42 -18.39 11.39 0.86
C LYS A 42 -19.11 11.17 2.19
N LYS A 43 -19.98 10.16 2.28
CA LYS A 43 -20.69 9.72 3.50
C LYS A 43 -19.82 8.76 4.29
N TYR A 44 -18.62 9.22 4.65
CA TYR A 44 -17.52 8.37 5.15
C TYR A 44 -17.88 7.53 6.38
N ASP A 45 -18.63 8.07 7.33
CA ASP A 45 -19.04 7.32 8.54
C ASP A 45 -19.91 6.10 8.19
N LYS A 46 -20.84 6.24 7.25
CA LYS A 46 -21.68 5.14 6.79
C LYS A 46 -20.91 4.13 5.93
N ALA A 47 -19.88 4.59 5.22
CA ALA A 47 -18.96 3.69 4.52
C ALA A 47 -18.11 2.87 5.50
N ILE A 48 -17.60 3.49 6.56
CA ILE A 48 -16.90 2.84 7.68
C ILE A 48 -17.79 1.75 8.33
N GLU A 49 -19.06 2.07 8.63
CA GLU A 49 -20.04 1.09 9.13
C GLU A 49 -20.15 -0.14 8.21
N LYS A 50 -20.25 0.08 6.89
CA LYS A 50 -20.36 -1.01 5.91
C LYS A 50 -19.09 -1.85 5.79
N PHE A 51 -17.90 -1.23 5.75
CA PHE A 51 -16.63 -1.98 5.68
C PHE A 51 -16.31 -2.74 6.98
N ASN A 52 -16.65 -2.19 8.16
CA ASN A 52 -16.54 -2.92 9.43
C ASN A 52 -17.52 -4.10 9.49
N ALA A 53 -18.77 -3.93 9.04
CA ALA A 53 -19.75 -5.02 8.99
C ALA A 53 -19.24 -6.24 8.21
N ILE A 54 -18.51 -6.04 7.10
CA ILE A 54 -17.86 -7.14 6.36
C ILE A 54 -16.82 -7.85 7.23
N ARG A 55 -15.91 -7.10 7.85
CA ARG A 55 -14.82 -7.65 8.67
C ARG A 55 -15.31 -8.38 9.91
N GLU A 56 -16.42 -7.93 10.49
CA GLU A 56 -17.01 -8.50 11.72
C GLU A 56 -17.90 -9.72 11.43
N GLN A 57 -18.71 -9.68 10.37
CA GLN A 57 -19.68 -10.74 10.05
C GLN A 57 -19.10 -11.82 9.14
N TYR A 58 -18.07 -11.48 8.34
CA TYR A 58 -17.46 -12.36 7.35
C TYR A 58 -15.92 -12.38 7.45
N PRO A 59 -15.31 -12.60 8.64
CA PRO A 59 -13.87 -12.45 8.87
C PRO A 59 -12.98 -13.39 8.04
N PHE A 60 -13.54 -14.49 7.51
CA PHE A 60 -12.85 -15.44 6.64
C PHE A 60 -13.25 -15.33 5.15
N ASP A 61 -14.21 -14.46 4.80
CA ASP A 61 -14.53 -14.21 3.39
C ASP A 61 -13.40 -13.33 2.79
N PRO A 62 -12.86 -13.66 1.61
CA PRO A 62 -11.84 -12.87 0.94
C PRO A 62 -12.17 -11.37 0.78
N MET A 63 -13.46 -10.99 0.77
CA MET A 63 -13.91 -9.60 0.78
C MET A 63 -13.48 -8.81 2.04
N ALA A 64 -13.27 -9.47 3.18
CA ALA A 64 -12.82 -8.81 4.41
C ALA A 64 -11.43 -8.16 4.27
N LEU A 65 -10.55 -8.74 3.44
CA LEU A 65 -9.24 -8.16 3.13
C LEU A 65 -9.37 -6.86 2.32
N VAL A 66 -10.21 -6.87 1.27
CA VAL A 66 -10.43 -5.67 0.44
C VAL A 66 -11.19 -4.59 1.23
N ALA A 67 -12.17 -4.99 2.03
CA ALA A 67 -12.89 -4.09 2.93
C ALA A 67 -11.97 -3.43 3.97
N ALA A 68 -10.96 -4.15 4.50
CA ALA A 68 -9.97 -3.57 5.41
C ALA A 68 -9.10 -2.49 4.73
N ILE A 69 -8.73 -2.69 3.46
CA ILE A 69 -8.02 -1.66 2.67
C ILE A 69 -8.94 -0.45 2.43
N LYS A 70 -10.16 -0.66 1.92
CA LYS A 70 -11.13 0.43 1.67
C LYS A 70 -11.56 1.17 2.94
N LEU A 71 -11.53 0.51 4.11
CA LEU A 71 -11.72 1.16 5.41
C LEU A 71 -10.59 2.17 5.69
N GLY A 72 -9.33 1.77 5.46
CA GLY A 72 -8.17 2.67 5.54
C GLY A 72 -8.27 3.83 4.54
N ASP A 73 -8.70 3.55 3.30
CA ASP A 73 -8.95 4.56 2.27
C ASP A 73 -10.00 5.57 2.74
N THR A 74 -11.10 5.08 3.31
CA THR A 74 -12.21 5.89 3.80
C THR A 74 -11.78 6.80 4.95
N TYR A 75 -11.02 6.29 5.92
CA TYR A 75 -10.46 7.14 6.99
C TYR A 75 -9.52 8.21 6.44
N PHE A 76 -8.68 7.88 5.45
CA PHE A 76 -7.78 8.85 4.82
C PHE A 76 -8.55 9.94 4.05
N LEU A 77 -9.61 9.57 3.31
CA LEU A 77 -10.48 10.52 2.60
C LEU A 77 -11.29 11.41 3.57
N LYS A 78 -11.68 10.86 4.73
CA LYS A 78 -12.24 11.61 5.88
C LYS A 78 -11.20 12.53 6.55
N LYS A 79 -9.91 12.42 6.21
CA LYS A 79 -8.75 13.07 6.83
C LYS A 79 -8.46 12.63 8.26
N ASP A 80 -9.02 11.49 8.69
CA ASP A 80 -8.65 10.83 9.94
C ASP A 80 -7.37 10.00 9.71
N TYR A 81 -6.25 10.70 9.56
CA TYR A 81 -4.98 10.07 9.23
C TYR A 81 -4.46 9.14 10.33
N VAL A 82 -4.92 9.32 11.58
CA VAL A 82 -4.56 8.45 12.70
C VAL A 82 -5.26 7.09 12.57
N LEU A 83 -6.58 7.07 12.36
CA LEU A 83 -7.32 5.82 12.13
C LEU A 83 -6.96 5.17 10.79
N ALA A 84 -6.67 5.96 9.75
CA ALA A 84 -6.16 5.44 8.48
C ALA A 84 -4.82 4.72 8.68
N ALA A 85 -3.84 5.38 9.31
CA ALA A 85 -2.54 4.77 9.61
C ALA A 85 -2.71 3.50 10.45
N GLY A 86 -3.52 3.53 11.52
CA GLY A 86 -3.80 2.35 12.34
C GLY A 86 -4.38 1.18 11.53
N THR A 87 -5.36 1.45 10.67
CA THR A 87 -6.01 0.42 9.83
C THR A 87 -5.02 -0.23 8.87
N TYR A 88 -4.20 0.56 8.17
CA TYR A 88 -3.17 0.03 7.27
C TYR A 88 -2.02 -0.66 8.01
N GLU A 89 -1.62 -0.16 9.18
CA GLU A 89 -0.63 -0.78 10.06
C GLU A 89 -1.05 -2.20 10.46
N ASP A 90 -2.31 -2.36 10.86
CA ASP A 90 -2.82 -3.64 11.32
C ASP A 90 -3.03 -4.62 10.16
N TYR A 91 -3.46 -4.14 8.98
CA TYR A 91 -3.46 -4.93 7.75
C TYR A 91 -2.05 -5.44 7.40
N PHE A 92 -1.05 -4.54 7.40
CA PHE A 92 0.33 -4.88 7.08
C PHE A 92 0.93 -5.92 8.04
N LYS A 93 0.63 -5.82 9.35
CA LYS A 93 1.10 -6.79 10.36
C LYS A 93 0.40 -8.15 10.23
N ALA A 94 -0.90 -8.16 9.94
CA ALA A 94 -1.69 -9.39 9.85
C ALA A 94 -1.44 -10.15 8.54
N HIS A 95 -1.12 -9.43 7.45
CA HIS A 95 -1.04 -9.98 6.11
C HIS A 95 0.22 -9.53 5.33
N PRO A 96 1.44 -9.71 5.87
CA PRO A 96 2.66 -9.09 5.32
C PRO A 96 3.06 -9.57 3.91
N ASP A 97 2.58 -10.73 3.47
CA ASP A 97 2.84 -11.31 2.15
C ASP A 97 1.67 -11.15 1.15
N GLU A 98 0.64 -10.36 1.51
CA GLU A 98 -0.48 -10.07 0.61
C GLU A 98 -0.07 -9.18 -0.58
N GLU A 99 -0.74 -9.36 -1.71
CA GLU A 99 -0.35 -8.72 -2.98
C GLU A 99 -0.51 -7.18 -2.94
N ASN A 100 -1.48 -6.70 -2.16
CA ASN A 100 -1.76 -5.28 -1.98
C ASN A 100 -0.80 -4.57 -1.01
N ILE A 101 0.16 -5.26 -0.39
CA ILE A 101 1.09 -4.67 0.58
C ILE A 101 1.90 -3.47 0.03
N PRO A 102 2.33 -3.42 -1.24
CA PRO A 102 2.96 -2.23 -1.81
C PRO A 102 2.07 -0.98 -1.77
N TYR A 103 0.77 -1.13 -2.04
CA TYR A 103 -0.23 -0.06 -1.93
C TYR A 103 -0.42 0.36 -0.48
N VAL A 104 -0.60 -0.60 0.44
CA VAL A 104 -0.79 -0.33 1.87
C VAL A 104 0.40 0.43 2.47
N LEU A 105 1.63 0.06 2.12
CA LEU A 105 2.86 0.76 2.54
C LEU A 105 2.96 2.17 1.94
N PHE A 106 2.53 2.36 0.69
CA PHE A 106 2.44 3.68 0.06
C PHE A 106 1.46 4.59 0.80
N ARG A 107 0.24 4.11 1.07
CA ARG A 107 -0.79 4.86 1.82
C ARG A 107 -0.37 5.12 3.26
N LEU A 108 0.37 4.22 3.92
CA LEU A 108 1.03 4.49 5.21
C LEU A 108 2.03 5.65 5.10
N GLY A 109 2.85 5.69 4.05
CA GLY A 109 3.74 6.81 3.75
C GLY A 109 2.98 8.14 3.65
N GLU A 110 1.85 8.16 2.95
CA GLU A 110 0.98 9.36 2.88
C GLU A 110 0.38 9.74 4.23
N CYS A 111 -0.14 8.77 5.00
CA CYS A 111 -0.69 9.03 6.33
C CYS A 111 0.36 9.66 7.24
N TYR A 112 1.57 9.08 7.28
CA TYR A 112 2.67 9.59 8.07
C TYR A 112 3.21 10.94 7.56
N GLU A 113 3.06 11.25 6.27
CA GLU A 113 3.35 12.59 5.73
C GLU A 113 2.38 13.64 6.27
N LYS A 114 1.08 13.33 6.34
CA LYS A 114 0.07 14.22 6.93
C LYS A 114 0.16 14.32 8.45
N LEU A 115 0.60 13.25 9.13
CA LEU A 115 0.80 13.19 10.58
C LEU A 115 2.18 13.70 11.05
N SER A 116 3.10 13.97 10.13
CA SER A 116 4.46 14.42 10.44
C SER A 116 4.47 15.93 10.75
N PRO A 117 4.79 16.34 11.99
CA PRO A 117 4.62 17.72 12.43
C PRO A 117 5.73 18.65 11.88
N SER A 118 5.74 19.90 12.36
CA SER A 118 6.83 20.86 12.18
C SER A 118 8.13 20.38 12.86
N VAL A 119 9.29 20.89 12.41
CA VAL A 119 10.63 20.40 12.78
C VAL A 119 10.98 20.53 14.27
N ASP A 120 10.34 21.47 14.97
CA ASP A 120 10.49 21.71 16.41
C ASP A 120 9.93 20.57 17.28
N ARG A 121 8.89 19.88 16.80
CA ARG A 121 8.15 18.85 17.55
C ARG A 121 8.76 17.45 17.41
N ASP A 122 8.31 16.51 18.23
CA ASP A 122 8.68 15.10 18.11
C ASP A 122 8.42 14.55 16.69
N GLN A 123 9.35 13.75 16.20
CA GLN A 123 9.36 13.27 14.81
C GLN A 123 9.00 11.78 14.67
N ALA A 124 8.35 11.15 15.66
CA ALA A 124 8.01 9.72 15.60
C ALA A 124 7.23 9.34 14.33
N ASN A 125 6.28 10.17 13.88
CA ASN A 125 5.53 9.91 12.64
C ASN A 125 6.41 10.06 11.38
N THR A 126 7.35 11.03 11.37
CA THR A 126 8.35 11.19 10.30
C THR A 126 9.23 9.94 10.18
N ILE A 127 9.66 9.38 11.31
CA ILE A 127 10.47 8.16 11.37
C ILE A 127 9.68 6.95 10.88
N LYS A 128 8.42 6.77 11.33
CA LYS A 128 7.53 5.70 10.82
C LYS A 128 7.31 5.82 9.30
N GLY A 129 7.17 7.03 8.78
CA GLY A 129 7.08 7.28 7.33
C GLY A 129 8.33 6.81 6.57
N ILE A 130 9.52 7.08 7.12
CA ILE A 130 10.80 6.58 6.58
C ILE A 130 10.83 5.05 6.63
N GLU A 131 10.48 4.43 7.75
CA GLU A 131 10.47 2.97 7.92
C GLU A 131 9.61 2.27 6.84
N ARG A 132 8.38 2.74 6.62
CA ARG A 132 7.44 2.09 5.68
C ARG A 132 7.79 2.31 4.21
N ILE A 133 8.25 3.51 3.83
CA ILE A 133 8.71 3.74 2.47
C ILE A 133 10.03 3.01 2.20
N THR A 134 10.92 2.91 3.19
CA THR A 134 12.17 2.13 3.07
C THR A 134 11.85 0.64 2.92
N TYR A 135 10.92 0.09 3.70
CA TYR A 135 10.45 -1.29 3.52
C TYR A 135 9.88 -1.50 2.11
N LEU A 136 8.99 -0.61 1.65
CA LEU A 136 8.41 -0.65 0.30
C LEU A 136 9.48 -0.72 -0.79
N LYS A 137 10.45 0.21 -0.74
CA LYS A 137 11.54 0.28 -1.73
C LYS A 137 12.46 -0.93 -1.70
N ASN A 138 12.78 -1.45 -0.51
CA ASN A 138 13.71 -2.58 -0.37
C ASN A 138 13.05 -3.92 -0.75
N ARG A 139 11.77 -4.11 -0.39
CA ARG A 139 11.03 -5.36 -0.63
C ARG A 139 10.41 -5.43 -2.03
N TYR A 140 10.03 -4.29 -2.61
CA TYR A 140 9.33 -4.20 -3.91
C TYR A 140 9.95 -3.14 -4.85
N PRO A 141 11.27 -3.20 -5.15
CA PRO A 141 11.99 -2.13 -5.86
C PRO A 141 11.48 -1.84 -7.28
N THR A 142 10.80 -2.78 -7.92
CA THR A 142 10.23 -2.65 -9.28
C THR A 142 8.78 -2.19 -9.31
N ASN A 143 8.12 -2.06 -8.15
CA ASN A 143 6.72 -1.64 -8.06
C ASN A 143 6.59 -0.12 -8.27
N SER A 144 5.51 0.32 -8.94
CA SER A 144 5.25 1.74 -9.25
C SER A 144 5.24 2.62 -7.99
N TYR A 145 4.59 2.16 -6.91
CA TYR A 145 4.50 2.90 -5.66
C TYR A 145 5.86 3.11 -4.97
N ALA A 146 6.81 2.19 -5.15
CA ALA A 146 8.16 2.32 -4.62
C ALA A 146 8.93 3.46 -5.29
N ARG A 147 8.74 3.63 -6.61
CA ARG A 147 9.30 4.75 -7.38
C ARG A 147 8.63 6.07 -7.03
N GLU A 148 7.30 6.09 -6.95
CA GLU A 148 6.53 7.29 -6.59
C GLU A 148 6.90 7.82 -5.18
N SER A 149 7.12 6.91 -4.24
CA SER A 149 7.47 7.25 -2.86
C SER A 149 8.88 7.83 -2.66
N GLU A 150 9.74 7.83 -3.69
CA GLU A 150 11.14 8.28 -3.55
C GLU A 150 11.26 9.74 -3.11
N THR A 151 10.45 10.63 -3.69
CA THR A 151 10.41 12.06 -3.33
C THR A 151 9.93 12.25 -1.90
N ARG A 152 8.95 11.46 -1.45
CA ARG A 152 8.40 11.49 -0.09
C ARG A 152 9.43 11.03 0.94
N LEU A 153 10.19 9.97 0.65
CA LEU A 153 11.31 9.53 1.48
C LEU A 153 12.38 10.63 1.62
N LYS A 154 12.78 11.25 0.51
CA LYS A 154 13.70 12.39 0.51
C LYS A 154 13.15 13.56 1.35
N GLY A 155 11.86 13.83 1.27
CA GLY A 155 11.17 14.84 2.09
C GLY A 155 11.23 14.56 3.59
N PHE A 156 10.99 13.30 4.02
CA PHE A 156 11.12 12.93 5.43
C PHE A 156 12.57 13.03 5.93
N ILE A 157 13.54 12.53 5.16
CA ILE A 157 14.97 12.61 5.51
C ILE A 157 15.41 14.07 5.63
N GLN A 158 15.00 14.93 4.68
CA GLN A 158 15.27 16.37 4.76
C GLN A 158 14.64 17.00 6.02
N LYS A 159 13.41 16.63 6.40
CA LYS A 159 12.77 17.15 7.62
C LYS A 159 13.55 16.78 8.89
N LEU A 160 14.16 15.59 8.96
CA LEU A 160 15.03 15.22 10.07
C LEU A 160 16.34 16.01 10.08
N ALA A 161 16.95 16.24 8.91
CA ALA A 161 18.14 17.09 8.79
C ALA A 161 17.84 18.56 9.18
N ASP A 162 16.72 19.11 8.72
CA ASP A 162 16.26 20.45 9.07
C ASP A 162 15.96 20.60 10.58
N ARG A 163 15.55 19.52 11.27
CA ARG A 163 15.41 19.50 12.74
C ARG A 163 16.76 19.60 13.45
N GLU A 164 17.75 18.81 13.07
CA GLU A 164 19.08 18.88 13.69
C GLU A 164 19.74 20.24 13.42
N LEU A 165 19.54 20.80 12.22
CA LEU A 165 19.96 22.16 11.88
C LEU A 165 19.24 23.23 12.73
N TYR A 166 17.92 23.12 12.92
CA TYR A 166 17.12 24.04 13.75
C TYR A 166 17.61 24.04 15.20
N VAL A 167 17.85 22.86 15.78
CA VAL A 167 18.35 22.71 17.15
C VAL A 167 19.80 23.20 17.27
N GLY A 168 20.66 22.88 16.29
CA GLY A 168 22.04 23.37 16.24
C GLY A 168 22.12 24.90 16.14
N GLU A 169 21.30 25.51 15.27
CA GLU A 169 21.19 26.98 15.14
C GLU A 169 20.70 27.64 16.43
N PHE A 170 19.75 27.03 17.13
CA PHE A 170 19.31 27.50 18.45
C PHE A 170 20.48 27.50 19.45
N TYR A 171 21.24 26.41 19.53
CA TYR A 171 22.39 26.32 20.44
C TYR A 171 23.53 27.29 20.10
N VAL A 172 23.80 27.58 18.82
CA VAL A 172 24.76 28.64 18.46
C VAL A 172 24.26 30.02 18.93
N LYS A 173 22.97 30.32 18.75
CA LYS A 173 22.38 31.60 19.18
C LYS A 173 22.37 31.78 20.70
N THR A 174 22.31 30.69 21.47
CA THR A 174 22.39 30.70 22.94
C THR A 174 23.79 30.45 23.49
N ALA A 175 24.83 30.52 22.64
CA ALA A 175 26.24 30.29 22.97
C ALA A 175 26.58 28.90 23.57
N GLN A 176 25.72 27.90 23.36
CA GLN A 176 25.94 26.51 23.79
C GLN A 176 26.71 25.73 22.70
N TYR A 177 27.92 26.20 22.38
CA TYR A 177 28.66 25.76 21.19
C TYR A 177 28.94 24.25 21.14
N ASN A 178 29.26 23.61 22.27
CA ASN A 178 29.47 22.15 22.32
C ASN A 178 28.20 21.37 21.91
N ALA A 179 27.02 21.80 22.38
CA ALA A 179 25.74 21.17 22.01
C ALA A 179 25.38 21.43 20.53
N ALA A 180 25.70 22.62 20.02
CA ALA A 180 25.55 22.94 18.60
C ALA A 180 26.43 22.04 17.72
N ILE A 181 27.70 21.86 18.08
CA ILE A 181 28.65 21.02 17.33
C ILE A 181 28.14 19.58 17.24
N ILE A 182 27.73 18.97 18.36
CA ILE A 182 27.19 17.60 18.37
C ILE A 182 26.01 17.47 17.39
N ARG A 183 25.07 18.41 17.42
CA ARG A 183 23.86 18.40 16.56
C ARG A 183 24.19 18.56 15.08
N LEU A 184 25.09 19.47 14.75
CA LEU A 184 25.44 19.78 13.37
C LEU A 184 26.42 18.74 12.78
N GLU A 185 27.36 18.20 13.55
CA GLU A 185 28.18 17.05 13.13
C GLU A 185 27.30 15.81 12.89
N ASP A 186 26.30 15.54 13.74
CA ASP A 186 25.36 14.43 13.56
C ASP A 186 24.46 14.61 12.33
N MET A 187 23.99 15.83 12.04
CA MET A 187 23.32 16.18 10.78
C MET A 187 24.19 15.81 9.56
N LEU A 188 25.45 16.27 9.52
CA LEU A 188 26.37 16.00 8.41
C LEU A 188 26.68 14.51 8.25
N LYS A 189 26.69 13.76 9.36
CA LYS A 189 26.97 12.32 9.40
C LYS A 189 25.78 11.47 8.96
N ARG A 190 24.57 11.77 9.45
CA ARG A 190 23.34 10.99 9.16
C ARG A 190 22.69 11.38 7.83
N TYR A 191 22.83 12.64 7.42
CA TYR A 191 22.10 13.22 6.29
C TYR A 191 23.04 13.95 5.30
N PRO A 192 24.07 13.28 4.75
CA PRO A 192 25.11 13.94 3.94
C PRO A 192 24.57 14.62 2.67
N ASP A 193 23.50 14.08 2.07
CA ASP A 193 22.87 14.62 0.86
C ASP A 193 21.77 15.68 1.15
N SER A 194 21.66 16.14 2.39
CA SER A 194 20.62 17.09 2.79
C SER A 194 20.92 18.53 2.33
N LYS A 195 19.85 19.25 2.00
CA LYS A 195 19.87 20.70 1.76
C LYS A 195 20.22 21.44 3.06
N ASN A 196 20.67 22.69 2.91
CA ASN A 196 21.12 23.55 4.02
C ASN A 196 22.40 23.07 4.74
N THR A 197 23.12 22.09 4.18
CA THR A 197 24.45 21.66 4.65
C THR A 197 25.46 22.81 4.71
N ASP A 198 25.36 23.80 3.81
CA ASP A 198 26.15 25.03 3.83
C ASP A 198 25.90 25.89 5.09
N LYS A 199 24.63 25.99 5.51
CA LYS A 199 24.24 26.65 6.78
C LYS A 199 24.79 25.89 8.00
N ALA A 200 24.75 24.56 7.96
CA ALA A 200 25.28 23.71 9.03
C ALA A 200 26.80 23.90 9.21
N LEU A 201 27.56 23.87 8.10
CA LEU A 201 29.00 24.13 8.09
C LEU A 201 29.34 25.53 8.62
N PHE A 202 28.59 26.56 8.24
CA PHE A 202 28.78 27.92 8.77
C PHE A 202 28.59 28.01 10.29
N TYR A 203 27.58 27.33 10.84
CA TYR A 203 27.37 27.28 12.27
C TYR A 203 28.41 26.42 13.00
N LEU A 204 28.95 25.36 12.39
CA LEU A 204 30.10 24.61 12.91
C LEU A 204 31.38 25.45 12.95
N THR A 205 31.72 26.15 11.87
CA THR A 205 32.81 27.13 11.84
C THR A 205 32.64 28.16 12.97
N THR A 206 31.44 28.73 13.10
CA THR A 206 31.14 29.71 14.17
C THR A 206 31.37 29.10 15.55
N ALA A 207 30.77 27.95 15.84
CA ALA A 207 30.85 27.30 17.15
C ALA A 207 32.28 26.90 17.54
N HIS A 208 33.06 26.33 16.61
CA HIS A 208 34.46 26.00 16.87
C HIS A 208 35.33 27.23 17.11
N ARG A 209 35.08 28.33 16.39
CA ARG A 209 35.83 29.57 16.55
C ARG A 209 35.56 30.23 17.92
N GLU A 210 34.32 30.29 18.36
CA GLU A 210 33.97 30.86 19.69
C GLU A 210 34.52 29.99 20.84
N LEU A 211 34.76 28.69 20.61
CA LEU A 211 35.48 27.81 21.53
C LEU A 211 37.01 27.90 21.41
N GLY A 212 37.55 28.78 20.57
CA GLY A 212 39.00 28.95 20.34
C GLY A 212 39.66 27.85 19.48
N ASN A 213 38.91 26.87 18.98
CA ASN A 213 39.43 25.81 18.13
C ASN A 213 39.52 26.28 16.66
N GLN A 214 40.52 27.10 16.37
CA GLN A 214 40.73 27.68 15.02
C GLN A 214 40.93 26.59 13.96
N ALA A 215 41.71 25.54 14.26
CA ALA A 215 41.99 24.46 13.30
C ALA A 215 40.71 23.77 12.78
N LYS A 216 39.76 23.41 13.67
CA LYS A 216 38.46 22.88 13.23
C LYS A 216 37.59 23.96 12.56
N SER A 217 37.61 25.20 13.04
CA SER A 217 36.86 26.31 12.44
C SER A 217 37.24 26.49 10.96
N ASP A 218 38.53 26.53 10.67
CA ASP A 218 39.08 26.73 9.33
C ASP A 218 38.81 25.50 8.44
N GLN A 219 38.94 24.28 8.97
CA GLN A 219 38.56 23.06 8.27
C GLN A 219 37.10 23.07 7.77
N TYR A 220 36.15 23.51 8.60
CA TYR A 220 34.75 23.62 8.17
C TYR A 220 34.51 24.80 7.22
N LEU A 221 35.26 25.89 7.35
CA LEU A 221 35.16 27.07 6.48
C LEU A 221 35.69 26.78 5.07
N ASP A 222 36.81 26.07 4.97
CA ASP A 222 37.40 25.65 3.70
C ASP A 222 36.49 24.65 2.99
N ARG A 223 35.92 23.69 3.73
CA ARG A 223 34.87 22.80 3.20
C ARG A 223 33.67 23.59 2.69
N LEU A 224 33.16 24.55 3.46
CA LEU A 224 32.03 25.41 3.06
C LEU A 224 32.32 26.18 1.76
N ARG A 225 33.52 26.74 1.63
CA ARG A 225 33.94 27.50 0.43
C ARG A 225 34.18 26.60 -0.78
N LYS A 226 34.73 25.41 -0.59
CA LYS A 226 35.02 24.42 -1.63
C LYS A 226 33.73 23.78 -2.16
N ASP A 227 32.90 23.28 -1.26
CA ASP A 227 31.70 22.50 -1.60
C ASP A 227 30.53 23.43 -2.00
N TYR A 228 30.46 24.64 -1.45
CA TYR A 228 29.35 25.60 -1.67
C TYR A 228 29.81 27.04 -2.01
N PRO A 229 30.67 27.25 -3.03
CA PRO A 229 31.28 28.55 -3.33
C PRO A 229 30.27 29.68 -3.64
N LYS A 230 29.06 29.34 -4.09
CA LYS A 230 27.99 30.31 -4.39
C LYS A 230 27.10 30.65 -3.17
N SER A 231 27.25 29.94 -2.05
CA SER A 231 26.45 30.15 -0.85
C SER A 231 26.60 31.57 -0.30
N ILE A 232 25.55 32.08 0.34
CA ILE A 232 25.63 33.32 1.13
C ILE A 232 26.55 33.13 2.35
N TYR A 233 26.64 31.91 2.89
CA TYR A 233 27.44 31.61 4.08
C TYR A 233 28.93 31.49 3.76
N ALA A 234 29.30 30.98 2.57
CA ALA A 234 30.71 30.91 2.13
C ALA A 234 31.36 32.29 1.97
N ARG A 235 30.54 33.32 1.66
CA ARG A 235 30.93 34.73 1.52
C ARG A 235 30.84 35.52 2.83
N ALA A 236 30.22 34.96 3.87
CA ALA A 236 30.07 35.63 5.16
C ALA A 236 31.39 35.64 5.93
N THR A 237 31.81 36.80 6.43
CA THR A 237 32.89 36.87 7.42
C THR A 237 32.32 36.49 8.79
N VAL A 238 32.87 35.47 9.43
CA VAL A 238 32.36 34.91 10.70
C VAL A 238 32.38 35.96 11.84
N ARG A 239 33.12 37.08 11.69
CA ARG A 239 33.23 38.15 12.70
C ARG A 239 32.04 39.11 12.76
N GLU A 240 31.16 39.18 11.75
CA GLU A 240 30.18 40.26 11.67
C GLU A 240 28.78 39.91 12.23
N ARG A 241 28.43 40.53 13.37
CA ARG A 241 27.04 40.61 13.86
C ARG A 241 26.08 41.24 12.82
N LYS A 242 26.58 42.04 11.86
CA LYS A 242 25.80 42.55 10.73
C LYS A 242 25.33 41.43 9.80
N THR A 243 26.17 40.45 9.51
CA THR A 243 25.84 39.34 8.59
C THR A 243 24.75 38.44 9.17
N LEU A 244 24.74 38.20 10.48
CA LEU A 244 23.64 37.51 11.16
C LEU A 244 22.30 38.25 11.00
N LYS A 245 22.29 39.59 11.01
CA LYS A 245 21.08 40.40 10.73
C LYS A 245 20.68 40.34 9.25
N MET A 246 21.64 40.29 8.32
CA MET A 246 21.36 40.11 6.88
C MET A 246 20.74 38.74 6.58
N ILE A 247 21.28 37.66 7.15
CA ILE A 247 20.74 36.29 7.04
C ILE A 247 19.28 36.24 7.56
N GLN A 248 18.99 36.92 8.66
CA GLN A 248 17.63 37.03 9.21
C GLN A 248 16.68 37.85 8.34
N ALA A 249 17.18 38.85 7.60
CA ALA A 249 16.38 39.64 6.66
C ALA A 249 16.05 38.83 5.38
N GLU A 250 17.01 38.05 4.88
CA GLU A 250 16.80 37.15 3.73
C GLU A 250 15.75 36.06 4.05
N GLN A 251 15.84 35.44 5.23
CA GLN A 251 14.88 34.44 5.72
C GLN A 251 13.46 34.97 5.96
N LYS A 252 13.27 36.30 6.03
CA LYS A 252 11.96 36.95 6.16
C LYS A 252 11.30 37.30 4.82
N LYS A 253 11.99 37.12 3.69
CA LYS A 253 11.34 37.21 2.38
C LYS A 253 10.36 36.03 2.24
N PRO A 254 9.09 36.24 1.85
CA PRO A 254 8.20 35.13 1.53
C PRO A 254 8.85 34.27 0.43
N GLY A 255 8.82 32.95 0.62
CA GLY A 255 9.14 32.02 -0.48
C GLY A 255 8.22 32.29 -1.68
N PRO A 256 8.63 31.89 -2.91
CA PRO A 256 7.85 32.16 -4.11
C PRO A 256 6.41 31.70 -3.91
N ALA A 257 5.47 32.64 -4.07
CA ALA A 257 4.10 32.47 -3.65
C ALA A 257 3.47 31.26 -4.37
N ALA A 258 3.05 30.27 -3.59
CA ALA A 258 2.09 29.29 -4.07
C ALA A 258 0.82 30.05 -4.44
N GLN A 259 0.54 30.16 -5.75
CA GLN A 259 -0.61 30.89 -6.27
C GLN A 259 -1.91 30.27 -5.78
N THR A 260 -2.44 30.79 -4.67
CA THR A 260 -3.83 30.59 -4.25
C THR A 260 -4.58 31.88 -4.54
N SER A 261 -4.85 32.12 -5.81
CA SER A 261 -5.77 33.18 -6.23
C SER A 261 -7.19 32.63 -6.26
N MET A 262 -8.03 33.05 -5.32
CA MET A 262 -9.35 33.60 -5.65
C MET A 262 -9.85 34.48 -4.50
N GLN A 263 -10.53 35.56 -4.87
CA GLN A 263 -10.66 36.75 -4.04
C GLN A 263 -11.98 36.83 -3.26
N THR A 264 -11.83 37.45 -2.08
CA THR A 264 -12.81 38.12 -1.22
C THR A 264 -14.13 38.64 -1.82
N LYS A 265 -15.18 38.68 -0.98
CA LYS A 265 -15.78 39.96 -0.55
C LYS A 265 -16.37 39.87 0.88
N PRO A 266 -16.42 40.96 1.67
CA PRO A 266 -16.87 40.95 3.06
C PRO A 266 -18.33 41.41 3.21
N LYS A 267 -18.93 41.17 4.39
CA LYS A 267 -20.12 41.91 4.83
C LYS A 267 -20.19 42.08 6.37
N GLU A 268 -20.00 43.34 6.77
CA GLU A 268 -20.62 44.12 7.86
C GLU A 268 -21.11 43.43 9.16
N THR A 269 -20.62 43.94 10.29
CA THR A 269 -21.22 43.89 11.63
C THR A 269 -22.56 44.65 11.69
N PRO A 270 -23.39 44.40 12.71
CA PRO A 270 -23.61 45.51 13.66
C PRO A 270 -23.71 45.12 15.16
N SER A 271 -23.12 46.01 15.99
CA SER A 271 -23.55 46.53 17.31
C SER A 271 -24.31 45.68 18.36
N GLY A 272 -23.86 45.86 19.62
CA GLY A 272 -24.69 45.79 20.84
C GLY A 272 -24.45 44.55 21.70
N GLY A 273 -24.32 44.62 23.04
CA GLY A 273 -24.26 45.79 23.92
C GLY A 273 -24.18 45.37 25.41
N LEU A 274 -23.65 46.27 26.25
CA LEU A 274 -23.85 46.43 27.71
C LEU A 274 -24.48 45.28 28.54
N ALA A 275 -23.77 44.83 29.57
CA ALA A 275 -24.19 44.97 30.98
C ALA A 275 -23.13 44.41 31.96
N ALA A 276 -23.00 45.04 33.13
CA ALA A 276 -22.24 44.53 34.28
C ALA A 276 -23.20 44.07 35.39
N VAL A 277 -22.77 43.14 36.24
CA VAL A 277 -23.34 42.90 37.58
C VAL A 277 -22.19 42.61 38.56
N GLU A 278 -22.31 43.13 39.78
CA GLU A 278 -21.27 43.21 40.81
C GLU A 278 -21.29 42.04 41.83
N THR A 279 -20.52 42.23 42.92
CA THR A 279 -20.39 41.43 44.18
C THR A 279 -19.35 40.30 44.16
N GLY A 280 -18.49 40.09 45.17
CA GLY A 280 -18.16 40.92 46.34
C GLY A 280 -17.10 40.27 47.28
N THR A 281 -16.03 41.01 47.60
CA THR A 281 -15.54 41.32 48.97
C THR A 281 -14.91 40.25 49.91
N LEU A 282 -13.56 40.37 50.09
CA LEU A 282 -12.71 40.06 51.28
C LEU A 282 -12.57 38.56 51.74
N ILE A 283 -11.58 38.10 52.54
CA ILE A 283 -10.70 38.69 53.58
C ILE A 283 -9.38 37.86 53.79
N GLY A 284 -8.26 38.50 54.26
CA GLY A 284 -7.12 37.98 55.09
C GLY A 284 -6.31 36.72 54.66
N ALA A 285 -4.96 36.63 54.56
CA ALA A 285 -3.76 37.30 55.14
C ALA A 285 -3.21 36.75 56.50
N VAL A 286 -2.20 35.85 56.46
CA VAL A 286 -1.17 35.52 57.51
C VAL A 286 0.09 34.90 56.83
N SER A 287 1.25 34.70 57.49
CA SER A 287 2.42 35.62 57.42
C SER A 287 3.81 35.04 57.87
N GLY A 288 4.15 33.75 57.66
CA GLY A 288 5.49 33.16 57.93
C GLY A 288 5.66 32.42 59.28
N PRO A 289 6.89 31.99 59.70
CA PRO A 289 8.20 32.06 59.01
C PRO A 289 9.09 30.77 59.04
N VAL A 290 10.06 30.71 58.10
CA VAL A 290 11.45 30.14 58.18
C VAL A 290 11.72 28.70 58.69
N MET A 291 12.36 27.88 57.84
CA MET A 291 13.69 27.24 58.10
C MET A 291 14.26 26.57 56.84
N ALA A 292 15.59 26.52 56.70
CA ALA A 292 16.28 26.05 55.49
C ALA A 292 16.73 24.57 55.56
N GLN A 293 16.63 23.84 54.44
CA GLN A 293 17.32 22.55 54.23
C GLN A 293 17.85 22.40 52.79
N THR A 294 18.85 21.52 52.65
CA THR A 294 19.80 21.31 51.54
C THR A 294 19.16 20.77 50.23
N PRO A 295 19.86 20.84 49.08
CA PRO A 295 19.23 20.63 47.77
C PRO A 295 18.92 19.16 47.50
N THR A 296 17.64 18.86 47.27
CA THR A 296 17.21 17.54 46.77
C THR A 296 17.61 17.38 45.30
N GLN A 297 18.21 16.24 44.97
CA GLN A 297 18.77 15.95 43.66
C GLN A 297 17.69 15.93 42.56
N THR A 298 17.99 16.58 41.43
CA THR A 298 17.21 16.43 40.19
C THR A 298 17.19 14.94 39.78
N PRO A 299 16.05 14.36 39.38
CA PRO A 299 16.02 12.96 38.96
C PRO A 299 16.94 12.72 37.76
N GLN A 300 17.94 11.84 37.91
CA GLN A 300 18.71 11.36 36.77
C GLN A 300 17.80 10.53 35.86
N TYR A 301 17.42 11.11 34.72
CA TYR A 301 16.84 10.34 33.63
C TYR A 301 17.93 9.45 33.01
N THR A 302 17.97 8.18 33.40
CA THR A 302 18.76 7.16 32.70
C THR A 302 18.06 6.83 31.39
N GLU A 303 18.54 7.45 30.31
CA GLU A 303 18.04 7.18 28.96
C GLU A 303 18.29 5.70 28.58
N LYS A 304 17.21 4.91 28.54
CA LYS A 304 17.29 3.53 28.03
C LYS A 304 17.73 3.59 26.57
N LYS A 305 18.90 3.03 26.28
CA LYS A 305 19.54 3.00 24.96
C LYS A 305 18.57 2.48 23.89
N LYS A 306 17.97 3.41 23.13
CA LYS A 306 17.07 3.11 22.02
C LYS A 306 17.88 2.36 20.96
N LYS A 307 17.38 1.24 20.43
CA LYS A 307 18.02 0.56 19.29
C LYS A 307 18.06 1.54 18.12
N GLU A 308 19.28 1.90 17.71
CA GLU A 308 19.53 2.66 16.50
C GLU A 308 19.13 1.79 15.30
N ILE A 309 18.12 2.22 14.55
CA ILE A 309 17.70 1.54 13.32
C ILE A 309 18.72 1.93 12.25
N ASP A 310 19.51 0.95 11.80
CA ASP A 310 20.49 1.17 10.74
C ASP A 310 19.75 1.39 9.41
N LEU A 311 19.81 2.61 8.90
CA LEU A 311 19.19 3.01 7.63
C LEU A 311 20.14 2.82 6.43
N ARG A 312 21.32 2.23 6.63
CA ARG A 312 22.23 1.89 5.53
C ARG A 312 21.61 0.77 4.67
N PRO A 313 21.70 0.84 3.33
CA PRO A 313 21.40 -0.30 2.48
C PRO A 313 22.25 -1.52 2.90
N PRO A 314 21.71 -2.76 2.87
CA PRO A 314 22.52 -3.94 3.14
C PRO A 314 23.65 -4.03 2.11
N GLU A 315 24.87 -4.22 2.58
CA GLU A 315 26.04 -4.41 1.72
C GLU A 315 25.83 -5.65 0.83
N PRO A 316 26.20 -5.59 -0.47
CA PRO A 316 26.08 -6.74 -1.34
C PRO A 316 27.01 -7.86 -0.86
N THR A 317 26.44 -8.93 -0.33
CA THR A 317 27.18 -10.08 0.19
C THR A 317 28.10 -10.64 -0.90
N ALA A 318 29.40 -10.66 -0.62
CA ALA A 318 30.41 -11.07 -1.60
C ALA A 318 30.22 -12.54 -2.01
N VAL A 319 30.02 -12.77 -3.32
CA VAL A 319 30.04 -14.12 -3.90
C VAL A 319 31.49 -14.59 -4.02
N ALA A 320 31.78 -15.79 -3.53
CA ALA A 320 33.12 -16.36 -3.57
C ALA A 320 33.63 -16.55 -5.02
N GLN A 321 34.91 -16.22 -5.24
CA GLN A 321 35.58 -16.41 -6.53
C GLN A 321 35.92 -17.90 -6.77
N PRO A 322 35.79 -18.42 -8.01
CA PRO A 322 36.40 -19.68 -8.41
C PRO A 322 37.87 -19.49 -8.83
N THR A 323 38.74 -20.39 -8.39
CA THR A 323 40.17 -20.49 -8.74
C THR A 323 40.36 -20.92 -10.21
N PRO A 324 41.42 -20.48 -10.93
CA PRO A 324 41.49 -20.65 -12.39
C PRO A 324 42.21 -21.91 -12.92
N ALA A 325 41.72 -22.32 -14.10
CA ALA A 325 42.43 -22.92 -15.25
C ALA A 325 43.17 -24.27 -15.14
N ALA A 326 42.72 -25.20 -16.00
CA ALA A 326 43.59 -26.06 -16.81
C ALA A 326 42.97 -26.29 -18.21
N ALA A 327 43.79 -26.17 -19.25
CA ALA A 327 43.55 -26.50 -20.67
C ALA A 327 44.74 -27.37 -21.14
N PRO A 328 44.79 -27.96 -22.37
CA PRO A 328 43.93 -27.83 -23.55
C PRO A 328 43.33 -29.20 -23.99
N VAL A 329 42.79 -29.44 -25.19
CA VAL A 329 43.46 -29.57 -26.51
C VAL A 329 42.51 -29.14 -27.64
N GLN A 330 43.06 -28.54 -28.71
CA GLN A 330 42.36 -28.24 -29.97
C GLN A 330 42.56 -29.36 -30.99
N THR A 331 41.56 -29.63 -31.83
CA THR A 331 41.82 -30.12 -33.21
C THR A 331 40.81 -29.51 -34.17
N THR A 332 41.32 -28.98 -35.27
CA THR A 332 40.59 -28.35 -36.38
C THR A 332 40.09 -29.40 -37.37
N GLN A 333 39.03 -29.09 -38.14
CA GLN A 333 39.03 -29.10 -39.62
C GLN A 333 37.68 -28.66 -40.23
N ALA A 334 37.62 -28.57 -41.56
CA ALA A 334 36.78 -27.63 -42.31
C ALA A 334 35.60 -28.25 -43.11
N VAL A 335 34.82 -27.36 -43.75
CA VAL A 335 33.57 -27.57 -44.51
C VAL A 335 33.83 -28.10 -45.94
N PRO A 336 32.91 -28.88 -46.55
CA PRO A 336 32.22 -28.38 -47.77
C PRO A 336 30.72 -28.75 -47.89
N LYS A 337 30.05 -28.22 -48.93
CA LYS A 337 28.61 -28.38 -49.29
C LYS A 337 28.39 -29.31 -50.50
N SER A 338 27.22 -29.99 -50.59
CA SER A 338 26.36 -30.22 -51.80
C SER A 338 25.32 -31.37 -51.53
N GLN A 339 24.00 -31.22 -51.78
CA GLN A 339 23.14 -31.44 -52.97
C GLN A 339 22.81 -32.90 -53.40
N GLY A 340 21.51 -33.17 -53.63
CA GLY A 340 20.95 -34.38 -54.30
C GLY A 340 20.80 -35.63 -53.41
N SER A 341 19.83 -36.56 -53.57
CA SER A 341 18.72 -36.69 -54.54
C SER A 341 17.58 -37.59 -53.98
N GLN A 342 16.36 -37.45 -54.52
CA GLN A 342 15.21 -38.38 -54.41
C GLN A 342 15.29 -39.47 -55.52
N PRO A 343 14.30 -40.39 -55.74
CA PRO A 343 13.26 -40.97 -54.86
C PRO A 343 13.12 -42.53 -55.00
N VAL A 344 12.29 -43.20 -54.18
CA VAL A 344 11.45 -44.36 -54.60
C VAL A 344 10.12 -44.35 -53.83
N ASN A 345 9.03 -44.79 -54.47
CA ASN A 345 7.65 -44.81 -53.97
C ASN A 345 6.98 -46.17 -54.32
N VAL A 346 6.31 -46.83 -53.37
CA VAL A 346 5.31 -47.89 -53.61
C VAL A 346 4.25 -47.89 -52.49
N ALA A 347 3.05 -47.37 -52.80
CA ALA A 347 1.72 -48.04 -52.82
C ALA A 347 1.30 -49.08 -51.72
N SER A 348 0.02 -49.38 -51.42
CA SER A 348 -1.29 -48.70 -51.54
C SER A 348 -2.43 -49.60 -50.95
N VAL A 349 -3.35 -49.04 -50.14
CA VAL A 349 -4.86 -49.15 -50.16
C VAL A 349 -5.48 -50.49 -50.66
N PRO A 350 -6.41 -51.18 -49.93
CA PRO A 350 -7.83 -50.73 -49.90
C PRO A 350 -8.72 -51.02 -48.64
N PRO A 351 -9.94 -50.43 -48.58
CA PRO A 351 -10.91 -50.52 -47.47
C PRO A 351 -12.27 -51.19 -47.83
N ALA A 352 -13.17 -51.36 -46.85
CA ALA A 352 -14.64 -51.42 -47.00
C ALA A 352 -15.35 -51.35 -45.62
N THR A 353 -16.68 -51.19 -45.45
CA THR A 353 -17.72 -50.25 -45.94
C THR A 353 -18.91 -50.31 -44.94
N GLU A 354 -19.86 -49.38 -45.04
CA GLU A 354 -20.95 -49.05 -44.08
C GLU A 354 -22.06 -50.12 -43.88
N GLY A 355 -22.84 -49.96 -42.79
CA GLY A 355 -24.12 -50.63 -42.55
C GLY A 355 -24.90 -49.97 -41.39
N GLN A 356 -26.21 -49.73 -41.55
CA GLN A 356 -27.01 -48.81 -40.71
C GLN A 356 -27.88 -49.50 -39.63
N THR A 357 -28.31 -48.68 -38.65
CA THR A 357 -29.57 -48.75 -37.87
C THR A 357 -29.97 -50.02 -37.12
N GLU A 358 -30.18 -49.89 -35.79
CA GLU A 358 -31.53 -49.98 -35.21
C GLU A 358 -31.58 -49.45 -33.76
N LYS A 359 -32.79 -49.24 -33.23
CA LYS A 359 -33.07 -48.71 -31.87
C LYS A 359 -34.36 -49.33 -31.34
N PRO A 360 -34.36 -49.94 -30.13
CA PRO A 360 -35.58 -50.11 -29.35
C PRO A 360 -35.57 -49.32 -28.03
N SER A 361 -36.74 -49.25 -27.42
CA SER A 361 -37.09 -48.41 -26.29
C SER A 361 -37.03 -49.11 -24.93
N GLY A 362 -36.40 -48.45 -23.95
CA GLY A 362 -36.96 -48.16 -22.62
C GLY A 362 -37.35 -49.31 -21.68
N GLU A 363 -36.63 -49.41 -20.55
CA GLU A 363 -37.18 -49.86 -19.28
C GLU A 363 -36.56 -49.06 -18.12
N LYS A 364 -37.31 -48.83 -17.03
CA LYS A 364 -36.86 -48.06 -15.85
C LYS A 364 -36.36 -49.00 -14.75
N ALA A 365 -35.18 -48.73 -14.19
CA ALA A 365 -34.75 -49.27 -12.90
C ALA A 365 -33.93 -48.23 -12.10
N ASP A 366 -33.91 -48.40 -10.78
CA ASP A 366 -33.61 -47.35 -9.79
C ASP A 366 -32.11 -47.26 -9.40
N LYS A 367 -31.70 -46.09 -8.89
CA LYS A 367 -30.47 -45.81 -8.09
C LYS A 367 -29.09 -46.32 -8.58
N ALA A 368 -28.31 -45.38 -9.10
CA ALA A 368 -26.98 -45.10 -8.55
C ALA A 368 -26.67 -43.61 -8.67
N ARG A 369 -26.50 -42.91 -7.54
CA ARG A 369 -26.04 -41.52 -7.52
C ARG A 369 -24.54 -41.54 -7.78
N THR A 370 -24.13 -41.41 -9.05
CA THR A 370 -22.70 -41.31 -9.40
C THR A 370 -22.09 -40.13 -8.66
N PRO A 371 -20.87 -40.28 -8.09
CA PRO A 371 -20.20 -39.17 -7.45
C PRO A 371 -19.99 -38.05 -8.46
N ASP A 372 -20.22 -36.82 -8.01
CA ASP A 372 -20.02 -35.62 -8.79
C ASP A 372 -18.57 -35.60 -9.28
N LYS A 373 -18.37 -35.76 -10.61
CA LYS A 373 -17.04 -35.67 -11.20
C LYS A 373 -16.68 -34.20 -11.22
N GLY A 374 -15.99 -33.76 -10.16
CA GLY A 374 -15.49 -32.40 -9.96
C GLY A 374 -14.50 -31.97 -11.04
N GLY A 375 -15.01 -31.73 -12.25
CA GLY A 375 -14.31 -31.06 -13.33
C GLY A 375 -14.10 -29.60 -12.98
N LEU A 376 -12.97 -29.06 -13.41
CA LEU A 376 -12.50 -27.72 -13.01
C LEU A 376 -13.17 -26.59 -13.81
N ALA A 377 -14.48 -26.68 -14.01
CA ALA A 377 -15.34 -25.65 -14.57
C ALA A 377 -15.13 -24.33 -13.81
N PHE A 378 -14.33 -23.42 -14.37
CA PHE A 378 -13.81 -22.28 -13.62
C PHE A 378 -14.91 -21.26 -13.32
N LEU A 379 -15.76 -20.97 -14.31
CA LEU A 379 -16.99 -20.18 -14.16
C LEU A 379 -18.20 -21.11 -14.34
N ASP A 380 -19.14 -21.08 -13.39
CA ASP A 380 -20.38 -21.85 -13.43
C ASP A 380 -21.47 -21.02 -14.11
N GLN A 381 -21.78 -21.35 -15.37
CA GLN A 381 -22.80 -20.67 -16.18
C GLN A 381 -24.20 -20.67 -15.52
N LYS A 382 -24.46 -21.53 -14.53
CA LYS A 382 -25.76 -21.61 -13.84
C LYS A 382 -25.84 -20.75 -12.57
N LYS A 383 -24.73 -20.13 -12.15
CA LYS A 383 -24.66 -19.28 -10.95
C LYS A 383 -24.40 -17.82 -11.32
N PRO A 384 -25.01 -16.85 -10.62
CA PRO A 384 -24.72 -15.43 -10.86
C PRO A 384 -23.27 -15.09 -10.52
N ILE A 385 -22.68 -14.18 -11.29
CA ILE A 385 -21.37 -13.58 -11.02
C ILE A 385 -21.58 -12.12 -10.60
N ASP A 386 -21.16 -11.79 -9.38
CA ASP A 386 -21.21 -10.43 -8.86
C ASP A 386 -19.87 -9.74 -9.16
N ILE A 387 -19.87 -8.66 -9.94
CA ILE A 387 -18.66 -7.87 -10.23
C ILE A 387 -18.80 -6.48 -9.59
N VAL A 388 -17.82 -6.10 -8.78
CA VAL A 388 -17.77 -4.80 -8.07
C VAL A 388 -16.46 -4.09 -8.37
N SER A 389 -16.51 -2.76 -8.46
CA SER A 389 -15.36 -1.88 -8.65
C SER A 389 -15.65 -0.48 -8.11
N ASP A 390 -14.64 0.39 -8.08
CA ASP A 390 -14.80 1.80 -7.74
C ASP A 390 -15.63 2.56 -8.79
N THR A 391 -15.50 2.19 -10.07
CA THR A 391 -16.25 2.74 -11.22
C THR A 391 -16.51 1.67 -12.29
N MET A 392 -17.62 1.80 -13.02
CA MET A 392 -17.93 0.97 -14.19
C MET A 392 -18.51 1.82 -15.33
N GLU A 393 -18.15 1.48 -16.57
CA GLU A 393 -18.62 2.12 -17.81
C GLU A 393 -19.24 1.03 -18.70
N GLY A 394 -20.54 1.14 -18.99
CA GLY A 394 -21.26 0.22 -19.88
C GLY A 394 -21.30 0.73 -21.32
N PHE A 395 -21.01 -0.15 -22.27
CA PHE A 395 -20.96 0.13 -23.71
C PHE A 395 -22.00 -0.74 -24.43
N ASP A 396 -23.25 -0.24 -24.53
CA ASP A 396 -24.39 -1.03 -24.99
C ASP A 396 -24.30 -1.49 -26.46
N LYS A 397 -23.61 -0.72 -27.32
CA LYS A 397 -23.43 -1.05 -28.74
C LYS A 397 -22.35 -2.12 -28.93
N GLU A 398 -21.25 -1.98 -28.19
CA GLU A 398 -20.10 -2.88 -28.20
C GLU A 398 -20.29 -4.08 -27.24
N LYS A 399 -21.41 -4.12 -26.51
CA LYS A 399 -21.82 -5.17 -25.56
C LYS A 399 -20.76 -5.56 -24.54
N TYR A 400 -20.11 -4.58 -23.92
CA TYR A 400 -19.18 -4.83 -22.81
C TYR A 400 -19.31 -3.81 -21.68
N VAL A 401 -18.83 -4.20 -20.50
CA VAL A 401 -18.71 -3.32 -19.33
C VAL A 401 -17.25 -3.23 -18.92
N PHE A 402 -16.76 -2.02 -18.66
CA PHE A 402 -15.39 -1.76 -18.22
C PHE A 402 -15.36 -1.29 -16.77
N PHE A 403 -14.85 -2.15 -15.90
CA PHE A 403 -14.70 -1.92 -14.46
C PHE A 403 -13.29 -1.39 -14.16
N LYS A 404 -13.18 -0.34 -13.34
CA LYS A 404 -11.89 0.25 -12.91
C LYS A 404 -11.87 0.50 -11.41
N GLY A 405 -10.72 0.24 -10.79
CA GLY A 405 -10.42 0.48 -9.38
C GLY A 405 -10.91 -0.67 -8.50
N SER A 406 -9.97 -1.36 -7.84
CA SER A 406 -10.21 -2.45 -6.89
C SER A 406 -11.32 -3.40 -7.31
N VAL A 407 -11.21 -3.95 -8.53
CA VAL A 407 -12.23 -4.83 -9.10
C VAL A 407 -12.22 -6.16 -8.37
N VAL A 408 -13.41 -6.65 -7.99
CA VAL A 408 -13.64 -7.97 -7.42
C VAL A 408 -14.80 -8.61 -8.16
N ALA A 409 -14.56 -9.70 -8.88
CA ALA A 409 -15.60 -10.58 -9.40
C ALA A 409 -15.71 -11.82 -8.50
N LYS A 410 -16.93 -12.15 -8.05
CA LYS A 410 -17.23 -13.33 -7.22
C LYS A 410 -18.29 -14.19 -7.90
N GLN A 411 -18.02 -15.49 -7.99
CA GLN A 411 -19.02 -16.48 -8.39
C GLN A 411 -18.81 -17.74 -7.55
N ASP A 412 -19.75 -18.03 -6.64
CA ASP A 412 -19.67 -19.18 -5.74
C ASP A 412 -18.39 -19.17 -4.86
N ASP A 413 -17.45 -20.09 -5.12
CA ASP A 413 -16.14 -20.19 -4.46
C ASP A 413 -14.98 -19.55 -5.25
N LEU A 414 -15.26 -18.99 -6.42
CA LEU A 414 -14.31 -18.24 -7.25
C LEU A 414 -14.32 -16.75 -6.88
N TYR A 415 -13.12 -16.19 -6.72
CA TYR A 415 -12.85 -14.77 -6.62
C TYR A 415 -11.77 -14.36 -7.65
N ILE A 416 -11.99 -13.25 -8.35
CA ILE A 416 -11.04 -12.62 -9.25
C ILE A 416 -10.86 -11.16 -8.81
N TYR A 417 -9.63 -10.80 -8.46
CA TYR A 417 -9.20 -9.45 -8.14
C TYR A 417 -8.41 -8.85 -9.30
N SER A 418 -8.58 -7.55 -9.56
CA SER A 418 -7.73 -6.81 -10.50
C SER A 418 -7.82 -5.29 -10.32
N ASP A 419 -6.92 -4.53 -10.93
CA ASP A 419 -7.03 -3.07 -10.97
C ASP A 419 -8.12 -2.61 -11.96
N THR A 420 -8.30 -3.38 -13.05
CA THR A 420 -9.33 -3.17 -14.08
C THR A 420 -9.85 -4.50 -14.63
N MET A 421 -11.08 -4.50 -15.15
CA MET A 421 -11.67 -5.65 -15.85
C MET A 421 -12.58 -5.21 -17.00
N GLU A 422 -12.41 -5.77 -18.19
CA GLU A 422 -13.35 -5.65 -19.30
C GLU A 422 -14.20 -6.93 -19.33
N ALA A 423 -15.53 -6.86 -19.33
CA ALA A 423 -16.42 -8.03 -19.44
C ALA A 423 -17.34 -7.88 -20.65
N PHE A 424 -17.20 -8.79 -21.62
CA PHE A 424 -17.95 -8.82 -22.88
C PHE A 424 -19.13 -9.79 -22.74
N MET A 425 -20.33 -9.31 -23.07
CA MET A 425 -21.58 -10.04 -22.94
C MET A 425 -22.06 -10.58 -24.28
N SER A 426 -22.71 -11.74 -24.26
CA SER A 426 -23.39 -12.28 -25.44
C SER A 426 -24.51 -11.35 -25.90
N THR A 427 -24.71 -11.26 -27.22
CA THR A 427 -25.86 -10.54 -27.81
C THR A 427 -27.19 -11.21 -27.47
N ASP A 428 -27.17 -12.52 -27.22
CA ASP A 428 -28.35 -13.37 -27.22
C ASP A 428 -28.77 -13.75 -25.79
N THR A 429 -27.81 -14.11 -24.93
CA THR A 429 -28.07 -14.53 -23.54
C THR A 429 -27.81 -13.44 -22.48
N ASN A 430 -27.12 -12.35 -22.84
CA ASN A 430 -26.48 -11.38 -21.92
C ASN A 430 -25.52 -12.01 -20.88
N GLU A 431 -25.09 -13.26 -21.05
CA GLU A 431 -24.06 -13.89 -20.22
C GLU A 431 -22.67 -13.37 -20.60
N ILE A 432 -21.72 -13.38 -19.66
CA ILE A 432 -20.33 -12.99 -19.95
C ILE A 432 -19.68 -14.07 -20.80
N GLU A 433 -19.39 -13.78 -22.07
CA GLU A 433 -18.65 -14.67 -22.97
C GLU A 433 -17.14 -14.58 -22.72
N LYS A 434 -16.63 -13.36 -22.45
CA LYS A 434 -15.20 -13.10 -22.28
C LYS A 434 -14.94 -12.06 -21.20
N ALA A 435 -13.85 -12.19 -20.48
CA ALA A 435 -13.38 -11.15 -19.56
C ALA A 435 -11.86 -10.95 -19.64
N ASN A 436 -11.40 -9.71 -19.53
CA ASN A 436 -9.99 -9.34 -19.50
C ASN A 436 -9.70 -8.60 -18.19
N ALA A 437 -9.06 -9.27 -17.23
CA ALA A 437 -8.57 -8.66 -15.99
C ALA A 437 -7.12 -8.17 -16.19
N LYS A 438 -6.80 -6.95 -15.75
CA LYS A 438 -5.45 -6.37 -15.87
C LYS A 438 -5.03 -5.66 -14.59
N GLY A 439 -3.73 -5.68 -14.28
CA GLY A 439 -3.14 -5.06 -13.10
C GLY A 439 -2.57 -6.08 -12.11
N ASN A 440 -2.80 -5.87 -10.82
CA ASN A 440 -2.53 -6.86 -9.77
C ASN A 440 -3.60 -7.97 -9.82
N VAL A 441 -3.50 -8.89 -10.79
CA VAL A 441 -4.54 -9.90 -11.03
C VAL A 441 -4.33 -11.10 -10.14
N ARG A 442 -5.30 -11.37 -9.25
CA ARG A 442 -5.32 -12.56 -8.40
C ARG A 442 -6.62 -13.33 -8.55
N ILE A 443 -6.49 -14.62 -8.71
CA ILE A 443 -7.58 -15.58 -8.85
C ILE A 443 -7.51 -16.53 -7.67
N ILE A 444 -8.63 -16.74 -6.97
CA ILE A 444 -8.75 -17.72 -5.87
C ILE A 444 -9.94 -18.61 -6.20
N LYS A 445 -9.72 -19.93 -6.25
CA LYS A 445 -10.81 -20.92 -6.32
C LYS A 445 -10.49 -22.10 -5.43
N GLN A 446 -11.29 -22.32 -4.39
CA GLN A 446 -11.04 -23.34 -3.36
C GLN A 446 -9.60 -23.24 -2.80
N ASN A 447 -8.81 -24.31 -2.91
CA ASN A 447 -7.42 -24.37 -2.45
C ASN A 447 -6.38 -24.04 -3.56
N ARG A 448 -6.83 -23.38 -4.65
CA ARG A 448 -5.97 -22.92 -5.74
C ARG A 448 -5.94 -21.39 -5.79
N THR A 449 -4.75 -20.83 -5.91
CA THR A 449 -4.55 -19.38 -6.13
C THR A 449 -3.63 -19.17 -7.33
N ALA A 450 -4.00 -18.25 -8.23
CA ALA A 450 -3.12 -17.79 -9.30
C ALA A 450 -2.92 -16.27 -9.24
N THR A 451 -1.71 -15.79 -9.55
CA THR A 451 -1.38 -14.36 -9.65
C THR A 451 -0.67 -14.07 -10.97
N CYS A 452 -1.00 -12.96 -11.63
CA CYS A 452 -0.41 -12.54 -12.90
C CYS A 452 -0.64 -11.03 -13.16
N LYS A 453 -0.08 -10.49 -14.25
CA LYS A 453 -0.34 -9.09 -14.67
C LYS A 453 -1.63 -8.93 -15.45
N GLU A 454 -2.00 -9.94 -16.23
CA GLU A 454 -3.21 -9.96 -17.06
C GLU A 454 -3.79 -11.37 -17.07
N ALA A 455 -5.12 -11.48 -17.02
CA ALA A 455 -5.84 -12.74 -17.23
C ALA A 455 -6.95 -12.52 -18.25
N PHE A 456 -7.00 -13.38 -19.27
CA PHE A 456 -8.05 -13.41 -20.28
C PHE A 456 -8.87 -14.67 -20.07
N PHE A 457 -10.18 -14.52 -19.96
CA PHE A 457 -11.15 -15.61 -19.79
C PHE A 457 -12.00 -15.68 -21.06
N ASP A 458 -12.10 -16.86 -21.67
CA ASP A 458 -12.94 -17.13 -22.85
C ASP A 458 -13.88 -18.30 -22.52
N ASN A 459 -15.10 -17.99 -22.11
CA ASN A 459 -16.10 -18.96 -21.67
C ASN A 459 -16.68 -19.78 -22.83
N VAL A 460 -16.61 -19.24 -24.06
CA VAL A 460 -17.06 -19.94 -25.26
C VAL A 460 -16.11 -21.10 -25.60
N LYS A 461 -14.80 -20.91 -25.39
CA LYS A 461 -13.80 -21.97 -25.56
C LYS A 461 -13.53 -22.80 -24.30
N GLY A 462 -13.81 -22.24 -23.13
CA GLY A 462 -13.32 -22.77 -21.86
C GLY A 462 -11.80 -22.58 -21.71
N GLU A 463 -11.27 -21.43 -22.12
CA GLU A 463 -9.84 -21.10 -22.00
C GLU A 463 -9.61 -19.97 -20.98
N ILE A 464 -8.53 -20.10 -20.20
CA ILE A 464 -8.00 -19.03 -19.34
C ILE A 464 -6.54 -18.82 -19.69
N LEU A 465 -6.16 -17.58 -19.97
CA LEU A 465 -4.80 -17.22 -20.37
C LEU A 465 -4.23 -16.20 -19.39
N LEU A 466 -3.35 -16.65 -18.52
CA LEU A 466 -2.64 -15.84 -17.53
C LEU A 466 -1.32 -15.36 -18.14
N LYS A 467 -1.02 -14.06 -18.08
CA LYS A 467 0.20 -13.46 -18.65
C LYS A 467 0.95 -12.57 -17.66
N GLY A 468 2.27 -12.55 -17.82
CA GLY A 468 3.18 -11.67 -17.10
C GLY A 468 3.47 -12.19 -15.70
N ASN A 469 4.53 -13.00 -15.58
CA ASN A 469 4.95 -13.67 -14.34
C ASN A 469 3.80 -14.44 -13.67
N ALA A 470 3.09 -15.25 -14.44
CA ALA A 470 1.99 -16.06 -13.94
C ALA A 470 2.51 -17.11 -12.95
N VAL A 471 1.99 -17.07 -11.73
CA VAL A 471 2.24 -18.06 -10.67
C VAL A 471 0.92 -18.73 -10.33
N VAL A 472 0.87 -20.05 -10.40
CA VAL A 472 -0.30 -20.86 -9.96
C VAL A 472 0.13 -21.73 -8.80
N THR A 473 -0.70 -21.80 -7.77
CA THR A 473 -0.49 -22.61 -6.57
C THR A 473 -1.71 -23.48 -6.29
N SER A 474 -1.47 -24.71 -5.82
CA SER A 474 -2.51 -25.68 -5.45
C SER A 474 -2.05 -26.44 -4.21
N GLY A 475 -2.52 -26.03 -3.03
CA GLY A 475 -1.95 -26.49 -1.77
C GLY A 475 -0.45 -26.15 -1.65
N LYS A 476 0.43 -27.16 -1.62
CA LYS A 476 1.89 -26.97 -1.60
C LYS A 476 2.50 -26.80 -3.00
N ASP A 477 1.82 -27.26 -4.04
CA ASP A 477 2.37 -27.30 -5.39
C ASP A 477 2.36 -25.92 -6.04
N ARG A 478 3.41 -25.61 -6.82
CA ARG A 478 3.64 -24.29 -7.40
C ARG A 478 4.15 -24.39 -8.84
N VAL A 479 3.50 -23.66 -9.73
CA VAL A 479 3.80 -23.55 -11.16
C VAL A 479 4.10 -22.08 -11.47
N GLU A 480 5.19 -21.81 -12.19
CA GLU A 480 5.63 -20.46 -12.56
C GLU A 480 5.98 -20.41 -14.07
N GLY A 481 5.48 -19.39 -14.77
CA GLY A 481 5.76 -19.14 -16.19
C GLY A 481 5.46 -17.71 -16.60
N ASP A 482 5.85 -17.31 -17.82
CA ASP A 482 5.49 -16.00 -18.36
C ASP A 482 4.05 -15.99 -18.88
N VAL A 483 3.61 -17.14 -19.42
CA VAL A 483 2.25 -17.40 -19.89
C VAL A 483 1.80 -18.76 -19.38
N VAL A 484 0.61 -18.84 -18.79
CA VAL A 484 -0.05 -20.08 -18.40
C VAL A 484 -1.43 -20.12 -19.06
N THR A 485 -1.66 -21.09 -19.94
CA THR A 485 -2.98 -21.36 -20.53
C THR A 485 -3.62 -22.53 -19.81
N TYR A 486 -4.86 -22.38 -19.36
CA TYR A 486 -5.65 -23.43 -18.75
C TYR A 486 -6.90 -23.71 -19.60
N TYR A 487 -7.04 -24.97 -20.01
CA TYR A 487 -8.15 -25.49 -20.81
C TYR A 487 -9.14 -26.16 -19.86
N VAL A 488 -10.16 -25.41 -19.47
CA VAL A 488 -11.19 -25.79 -18.47
C VAL A 488 -11.90 -27.08 -18.87
N ASN A 489 -12.24 -27.21 -20.15
CA ASN A 489 -12.97 -28.36 -20.69
C ASN A 489 -12.11 -29.63 -20.82
N GLU A 490 -10.78 -29.50 -20.78
CA GLU A 490 -9.82 -30.60 -20.94
C GLU A 490 -9.05 -30.94 -19.65
N ASP A 491 -9.27 -30.19 -18.57
CA ASP A 491 -8.44 -30.16 -17.35
C ASP A 491 -6.92 -30.13 -17.63
N ARG A 492 -6.52 -29.33 -18.64
CA ARG A 492 -5.13 -29.25 -19.11
C ARG A 492 -4.54 -27.87 -18.83
N ALA A 493 -3.36 -27.83 -18.22
CA ALA A 493 -2.52 -26.63 -18.15
C ALA A 493 -1.35 -26.71 -19.15
N VAL A 494 -1.06 -25.61 -19.84
CA VAL A 494 0.13 -25.44 -20.69
C VAL A 494 0.89 -24.22 -20.21
N VAL A 495 2.17 -24.40 -19.88
CA VAL A 495 3.03 -23.35 -19.33
C VAL A 495 4.11 -23.00 -20.35
N THR A 496 4.15 -21.74 -20.77
CA THR A 496 5.12 -21.22 -21.72
C THR A 496 5.95 -20.13 -21.05
N ALA A 497 7.27 -20.21 -21.22
CA ALA A 497 8.20 -19.14 -20.85
C ALA A 497 8.65 -18.39 -22.11
N GLU A 498 8.96 -17.11 -21.98
CA GLU A 498 9.58 -16.34 -23.05
C GLU A 498 10.99 -16.89 -23.38
N LYS A 499 11.51 -16.58 -24.57
CA LYS A 499 12.72 -17.17 -25.17
C LYS A 499 14.02 -17.09 -24.34
N SER A 500 14.02 -16.43 -23.19
CA SER A 500 15.14 -16.29 -22.25
C SER A 500 14.90 -16.87 -20.85
N LYS A 501 13.70 -17.41 -20.56
CA LYS A 501 13.34 -18.00 -19.25
C LYS A 501 12.97 -19.47 -19.39
N LYS A 502 12.89 -20.18 -18.26
CA LYS A 502 12.39 -21.57 -18.17
C LYS A 502 11.10 -21.59 -17.38
N ALA A 503 10.11 -22.35 -17.84
CA ALA A 503 8.97 -22.72 -17.02
C ALA A 503 9.44 -23.55 -15.82
N LYS A 504 8.84 -23.34 -14.64
CA LYS A 504 9.22 -24.04 -13.41
C LYS A 504 7.98 -24.63 -12.74
N VAL A 505 8.09 -25.89 -12.35
CA VAL A 505 7.08 -26.59 -11.54
C VAL A 505 7.78 -27.15 -10.31
N THR A 506 7.15 -27.00 -9.15
CA THR A 506 7.58 -27.55 -7.87
C THR A 506 6.41 -28.34 -7.30
N ILE A 507 6.55 -29.66 -7.24
CA ILE A 507 5.54 -30.59 -6.71
C ILE A 507 6.07 -31.14 -5.39
N TYR A 508 5.25 -31.14 -4.35
CA TYR A 508 5.59 -31.72 -3.05
C TYR A 508 4.86 -33.06 -2.89
N PRO A 509 5.56 -34.18 -2.65
CA PRO A 509 4.91 -35.46 -2.42
C PRO A 509 4.03 -35.39 -1.17
N GLN A 510 2.83 -35.95 -1.26
CA GLN A 510 1.96 -36.20 -0.10
C GLN A 510 2.67 -37.22 0.79
N GLN A 511 2.89 -36.87 2.06
CA GLN A 511 3.27 -37.86 3.08
C GLN A 511 1.96 -38.51 3.56
N ASN A 512 1.79 -39.79 3.26
CA ASN A 512 0.72 -40.63 3.79
C ASN A 512 0.96 -40.96 5.28
#